data_AF-A0A7W2T8Z7-F1
#
_entry.id   AF-A0A7W2T8Z7-F1
#
_cell.length_a   1.000
_cell.length_b   1.000
_cell.length_c   1.000
_cell.angle_alpha   90.00
_cell.angle_beta   90.00
_cell.angle_gamma   90.00
#
_symmetry.space_group_name_H-M   'P 1'
#
loop_
_entity.id
_entity.type
_entity.pdbx_description
1 polymer ?
#
loop_
_entity_poly.entity_id
_entity_poly.type
_entity_poly.pdbx_seq_one_letter_code
_entity_poly.pdbx_strand_id
1 'polypeptide(L)' 'MGNMGIWQLLIVAVIIVLLFGTKKLRNLGGDLGSAVKGFKNAMTDSNAKKEEESAENIADKSVTTDTEEKVKTKEKDQA' A
#
# COMPACT_ATOMS: atom_id res chain seq x y z
N MET A 1 27.02 21.91 -0.90
CA MET A 1 26.04 22.13 -1.99
C MET A 1 25.23 20.85 -2.23
N GLY A 2 24.34 20.43 -1.33
CA GLY A 2 23.74 19.07 -1.42
C GLY A 2 22.28 18.93 -1.02
N ASN A 3 21.62 20.02 -0.61
CA ASN A 3 20.34 19.92 0.09
C ASN A 3 19.18 20.53 -0.73
N MET A 4 19.48 21.02 -1.94
CA MET A 4 18.55 21.66 -2.88
C MET A 4 17.77 20.64 -3.76
N GLY A 5 17.87 19.34 -3.51
CA GLY A 5 17.07 18.35 -4.24
C GLY A 5 15.89 17.84 -3.41
N ILE A 6 16.20 17.40 -2.18
CA ILE A 6 15.23 16.77 -1.29
C ILE A 6 14.12 17.73 -0.84
N TRP A 7 14.46 18.99 -0.51
CA TRP A 7 13.47 19.97 -0.03
C TRP A 7 12.47 20.37 -1.12
N GLN A 8 12.94 20.48 -2.35
CA GLN A 8 12.13 20.77 -3.54
C GLN A 8 11.16 19.62 -3.83
N LEU A 9 11.64 18.37 -3.76
CA LEU A 9 10.79 17.19 -3.93
C LEU A 9 9.71 17.11 -2.86
N LEU A 10 10.02 17.44 -1.59
CA LEU A 10 9.00 17.49 -0.53
C LEU A 10 7.93 18.55 -0.81
N ILE A 11 8.32 19.74 -1.23
CA ILE A 11 7.38 20.82 -1.58
C ILE A 11 6.47 20.40 -2.73
N VAL A 12 7.02 19.79 -3.79
CA VAL A 12 6.23 19.28 -4.91
C VAL A 12 5.29 18.16 -4.46
N ALA A 13 5.77 17.23 -3.62
CA ALA A 13 4.95 16.14 -3.10
C ALA A 13 3.75 16.66 -2.29
N VAL A 14 3.94 17.69 -1.47
CA VAL A 14 2.84 18.33 -0.72
C VAL A 14 1.79 18.91 -1.67
N ILE A 15 2.21 19.59 -2.74
CA ILE A 15 1.29 20.15 -3.73
C ILE A 15 0.49 19.03 -4.42
N ILE A 16 1.13 17.94 -4.82
CA ILE A 16 0.45 16.79 -5.43
C ILE A 16 -0.58 16.19 -4.46
N VAL A 17 -0.21 16.02 -3.18
CA VAL A 17 -1.12 15.50 -2.16
C VAL A 17 -2.33 16.42 -1.96
N LEU A 18 -2.15 17.74 -2.03
CA LEU A 18 -3.26 18.70 -1.91
C LEU A 18 -4.17 18.71 -3.14
N LEU A 19 -3.61 18.58 -4.35
CA LEU A 19 -4.39 18.56 -5.60
C LEU A 19 -5.21 17.28 -5.75
N PHE A 20 -4.59 16.12 -5.48
CA PHE A 20 -5.23 14.83 -5.66
C PHE A 20 -5.96 14.34 -4.40
N GLY A 21 -5.64 14.89 -3.24
CA GLY A 21 -6.11 14.45 -1.93
C GLY A 21 -5.44 13.17 -1.45
N THR A 22 -5.36 12.99 -0.13
CA THR A 22 -4.76 11.79 0.49
C THR A 22 -5.55 10.51 0.22
N LYS A 23 -6.87 10.61 -0.02
CA LYS A 23 -7.73 9.44 -0.25
C LYS A 23 -7.43 8.72 -1.57
N LYS A 24 -7.22 9.47 -2.65
CA LYS A 24 -6.84 8.91 -3.97
C LYS A 24 -5.40 8.40 -3.96
N LEU A 25 -4.47 9.16 -3.38
CA LEU A 25 -3.07 8.72 -3.24
C LEU A 25 -2.93 7.47 -2.37
N ARG A 26 -3.73 7.30 -1.31
CA ARG A 26 -3.67 6.11 -0.45
C ARG A 26 -4.25 4.88 -1.14
N ASN A 27 -5.34 5.03 -1.87
CA ASN A 27 -5.95 3.93 -2.61
C ASN A 27 -5.01 3.44 -3.72
N LEU A 28 -4.49 4.36 -4.55
CA LEU A 28 -3.56 4.01 -5.63
C LEU A 28 -2.16 3.61 -5.12
N GLY A 29 -1.69 4.26 -4.05
CA GLY A 29 -0.40 3.99 -3.44
C GLY A 29 -0.36 2.68 -2.64
N GLY A 30 -1.50 2.19 -2.14
CA GLY A 30 -1.58 0.87 -1.51
C GLY A 30 -1.32 -0.26 -2.51
N ASP A 31 -1.93 -0.18 -3.69
CA ASP A 31 -1.78 -1.17 -4.76
C ASP A 31 -0.38 -1.13 -5.38
N LEU A 32 0.10 0.08 -5.70
CA LEU A 32 1.46 0.25 -6.23
C LEU A 32 2.53 -0.09 -5.18
N GLY A 33 2.30 0.28 -3.93
CA GLY A 33 3.21 0.04 -2.82
C GLY A 33 3.33 -1.45 -2.49
N SER A 34 2.23 -2.20 -2.53
CA SER A 34 2.25 -3.65 -2.33
C SER A 34 2.98 -4.39 -3.47
N ALA A 35 2.78 -3.97 -4.72
CA ALA A 35 3.52 -4.51 -5.87
C ALA A 35 5.04 -4.23 -5.77
N VAL A 36 5.42 -2.99 -5.43
CA VAL A 36 6.83 -2.62 -5.22
C VAL A 36 7.44 -3.32 -4.00
N LYS A 37 6.67 -3.55 -2.93
CA LYS A 37 7.12 -4.30 -1.74
C LYS A 37 7.42 -5.76 -2.09
N GLY A 38 6.55 -6.42 -2.87
CA GLY A 38 6.78 -7.77 -3.37
C GLY A 38 8.01 -7.85 -4.28
N PHE A 39 8.19 -6.88 -5.17
CA PHE A 39 9.37 -6.78 -6.03
C PHE A 39 10.66 -6.61 -5.21
N LYS A 40 10.68 -5.69 -4.23
CA LYS A 40 11.83 -5.51 -3.33
C LYS A 40 12.15 -6.79 -2.57
N ASN A 41 11.13 -7.44 -2.03
CA ASN A 41 11.31 -8.68 -1.28
C ASN A 41 11.89 -9.79 -2.16
N ALA A 42 11.38 -10.00 -3.38
CA ALA A 42 11.93 -11.00 -4.30
C ALA A 42 13.37 -10.68 -4.75
N MET A 43 13.67 -9.39 -4.96
CA MET A 43 15.01 -8.91 -5.33
C MET A 43 16.00 -9.08 -4.17
N THR A 44 15.57 -8.80 -2.94
CA THR A 44 16.35 -8.97 -1.72
C THR A 44 16.52 -10.44 -1.39
N ASP A 45 15.51 -11.30 -1.50
CA ASP A 45 15.57 -12.73 -1.23
C ASP A 45 16.52 -13.45 -2.23
N SER A 46 16.50 -13.01 -3.49
CA SER A 46 17.46 -13.47 -4.51
C SER A 46 18.92 -13.05 -4.21
N ASN A 47 19.13 -11.97 -3.44
CA ASN A 47 20.46 -11.51 -3.03
C ASN A 47 20.88 -12.12 -1.67
N ALA A 48 19.94 -12.23 -0.74
CA ALA A 48 20.09 -12.73 0.62
C ALA A 48 20.23 -14.26 0.69
N LYS A 49 19.82 -15.01 -0.35
CA LYS A 49 20.18 -16.43 -0.46
C LYS A 49 21.70 -16.67 -0.57
N LYS A 50 22.52 -15.61 -0.71
CA LYS A 50 23.98 -15.66 -0.64
C LYS A 50 24.54 -15.35 0.76
N GLU A 51 23.71 -14.87 1.68
CA GLU A 51 24.09 -14.40 3.03
C GLU A 51 23.02 -14.85 4.04
N GLU A 52 23.05 -16.13 4.40
CA GLU A 52 22.64 -16.70 5.70
C GLU A 52 21.26 -16.30 6.29
N GLU A 53 20.29 -17.19 6.14
CA GLU A 53 19.58 -17.86 7.25
C GLU A 53 19.62 -17.16 8.64
N SER A 54 19.06 -15.96 8.79
CA SER A 54 18.77 -15.34 10.09
C SER A 54 17.86 -14.11 9.96
N ALA A 55 16.56 -14.31 10.12
CA ALA A 55 15.62 -13.42 10.82
C ALA A 55 14.19 -13.85 10.50
N GLU A 56 13.72 -14.88 11.21
CA GLU A 56 12.30 -15.15 11.31
C GLU A 56 11.55 -13.98 11.98
N ASN A 57 10.35 -13.72 11.43
CA ASN A 57 9.23 -12.93 11.95
C ASN A 57 9.33 -11.39 11.94
N ILE A 58 8.28 -10.75 11.38
CA ILE A 58 7.36 -9.85 12.10
C ILE A 58 6.16 -9.45 11.22
N ALA A 59 4.96 -9.57 11.84
CA ALA A 59 3.68 -8.91 11.58
C ALA A 59 2.88 -9.37 10.34
N ASP A 60 1.85 -10.21 10.46
CA ASP A 60 0.61 -10.08 11.26
C ASP A 60 0.04 -8.65 11.35
N LYS A 61 -1.25 -8.52 10.97
CA LYS A 61 -2.15 -7.38 11.18
C LYS A 61 -2.11 -6.23 10.17
N SER A 62 -3.04 -6.26 9.21
CA SER A 62 -4.05 -5.19 9.08
C SER A 62 -5.11 -5.59 8.05
N VAL A 63 -6.33 -5.87 8.52
CA VAL A 63 -7.50 -4.97 8.45
C VAL A 63 -8.45 -5.43 7.34
N THR A 64 -9.33 -6.34 7.75
CA THR A 64 -10.75 -6.35 7.39
C THR A 64 -11.25 -4.90 7.40
N THR A 65 -11.66 -4.38 6.25
CA THR A 65 -12.55 -3.21 6.19
C THR A 65 -13.77 -3.63 5.39
N ASP A 66 -14.89 -3.61 6.09
CA ASP A 66 -16.26 -3.79 5.67
C ASP A 66 -16.52 -3.41 4.21
N THR A 67 -17.01 -4.38 3.45
CA THR A 67 -17.91 -4.13 2.33
C THR A 67 -19.30 -4.61 2.77
N GLU A 68 -19.96 -3.79 3.58
CA GLU A 68 -21.42 -3.78 3.63
C GLU A 68 -21.92 -3.05 2.37
N GLU A 69 -22.28 -3.81 1.33
CA GLU A 69 -23.35 -3.38 0.42
C GLU A 69 -24.23 -4.59 0.08
N LYS A 70 -25.33 -4.66 0.82
CA LYS A 70 -26.37 -5.67 0.81
C LYS A 70 -27.21 -5.55 -0.46
N VAL A 71 -26.85 -6.25 -1.53
CA VAL A 71 -27.78 -6.54 -2.63
C VAL A 71 -28.59 -7.79 -2.26
N LYS A 72 -29.85 -7.61 -1.85
CA LYS A 72 -30.91 -8.65 -1.92
C LYS A 72 -32.30 -8.00 -1.88
N THR A 73 -32.73 -7.49 -3.03
CA THR A 73 -34.16 -7.51 -3.39
C THR A 73 -34.42 -8.87 -4.01
N LYS A 74 -35.07 -9.77 -3.27
CA LYS A 74 -35.90 -10.84 -3.82
C LYS A 74 -37.06 -11.07 -2.86
N GLU A 75 -38.24 -10.77 -3.39
CA GLU A 75 -39.54 -11.32 -3.00
C GLU A 75 -39.43 -12.73 -2.41
N LYS A 76 -40.10 -12.93 -1.28
CA LYS A 76 -40.79 -14.17 -1.02
C LYS A 76 -42.07 -13.86 -0.26
N ASP A 77 -43.12 -13.65 -1.05
CA ASP A 77 -44.50 -13.93 -0.69
C ASP A 77 -44.57 -15.37 -0.14
N GLN A 78 -44.92 -15.50 1.15
CA GLN A 78 -45.55 -16.66 1.79
C GLN A 78 -45.49 -16.53 3.32
N ALA A 79 -46.53 -15.94 3.89
CA ALA A 79 -47.22 -16.37 5.11
C ALA A 79 -48.51 -15.57 5.25
#